data_AF-A0A6A6JX07-F1
#
_entry.id   AF-A0A6A6JX07-F1
#
_cell.length_a   1.000
_cell.length_b   1.000
_cell.length_c   1.000
_cell.angle_alpha   90.00
_cell.angle_beta   90.00
_cell.angle_gamma   90.00
#
_symmetry.space_group_name_H-M   'P 1'
#
loop_
_entity.id
_entity.type
_entity.pdbx_description
1 polymer ?
#
loop_
_entity_poly.entity_id
_entity_poly.type
_entity_poly.pdbx_seq_one_letter_code
_entity_poly.pdbx_strand_id
1 'polypeptide(L)'
;MLDNPDGLVNLRNLAREVENILPENKTVPIVLVPGFSGWGAPLFGALNYFGGVRDIPKILADAGYTVIISPVAPISSNWERACELYRQLTFGKFSTVNPTTGMVDEVHDVDVDYGTYFDANPEAAPEQTTTTGRRRAILVSNSPSFQNWTWKRNHKVHFVCHSQGGNTVRYLISLMERGAGTLHPRYFSEPGRDDWTISVTTLGTPHKGTTIINAFYNFLSQSKEQAIKLFARLFAAASFYPPDKRAYDLQLDHWGIRKKADETFDDMRKRLESDPGPVWKWLNSNKTALYDNSIEGVHDLAVKAGNPSTQVYYFTFSFHATVPFPERWPQWGRDAIASFPTKIGDFFGAILPNWMIRWVPNVGWIVVTNITQFRRFVTWVTQAILTRLLQELDYNIELPLPGKYIPRKDVIPIFLPSVYAMGGQDLTQDQINLLGPNLVGDWYQNDGIVNTASMHGPDESVTKNISTLPDFDFSKPGKRGCYWHFGVNDRMDHADEIGVFIEESTVGGGF
;
A
#
# COMPACT_ATOMS: atom_id res chain seq x y z
N MET A 1 -26.62 0.44 15.80
CA MET A 1 -25.80 1.68 15.79
C MET A 1 -24.54 1.56 14.93
N LEU A 2 -24.06 0.34 14.66
CA LEU A 2 -22.83 0.08 13.90
C LEU A 2 -23.08 -0.48 12.48
N ASP A 3 -24.24 -0.17 11.90
CA ASP A 3 -24.70 -0.71 10.60
C ASP A 3 -24.78 0.38 9.53
N ASN A 4 -23.94 1.42 9.64
CA ASN A 4 -23.82 2.44 8.61
C ASN A 4 -22.96 1.92 7.46
N PRO A 5 -23.26 2.20 6.18
CA PRO A 5 -22.36 1.85 5.09
C PRO A 5 -20.97 2.51 5.23
N ASP A 6 -20.89 3.74 5.75
CA ASP A 6 -19.64 4.46 5.98
C ASP A 6 -18.94 3.96 7.26
N GLY A 7 -17.80 3.29 7.06
CA GLY A 7 -17.02 2.70 8.14
C GLY A 7 -16.51 3.71 9.18
N LEU A 8 -16.29 4.97 8.80
CA LEU A 8 -15.86 6.01 9.75
C LEU A 8 -16.99 6.42 10.70
N VAL A 9 -18.23 6.37 10.24
CA VAL A 9 -19.40 6.60 11.10
C VAL A 9 -19.51 5.46 12.13
N ASN A 10 -19.30 4.22 11.70
CA ASN A 10 -19.30 3.07 12.61
C ASN A 10 -18.17 3.15 13.64
N LEU A 11 -16.97 3.60 13.26
CA LEU A 11 -15.86 3.84 14.19
C LEU A 11 -16.23 4.89 15.24
N ARG A 12 -16.75 6.05 14.83
CA ARG A 12 -17.18 7.12 15.75
C ARG A 12 -18.26 6.64 16.72
N ASN A 13 -19.21 5.86 16.22
CA ASN A 13 -20.26 5.28 17.05
C ASN A 13 -19.68 4.27 18.05
N LEU A 14 -18.78 3.39 17.63
CA LEU A 14 -18.14 2.43 18.54
C LEU A 14 -17.30 3.15 19.61
N ALA A 15 -16.49 4.12 19.21
CA ALA A 15 -15.64 4.89 20.15
C ALA A 15 -16.49 5.53 21.25
N ARG A 16 -17.58 6.21 20.88
CA ARG A 16 -18.52 6.82 21.82
C ARG A 16 -19.12 5.80 22.79
N GLU A 17 -19.53 4.64 22.31
CA GLU A 17 -20.10 3.58 23.17
C GLU A 17 -19.04 3.02 24.13
N VAL A 18 -17.80 2.80 23.66
CA VAL A 18 -16.72 2.27 24.51
C VAL A 18 -16.27 3.29 25.57
N GLU A 19 -16.14 4.56 25.20
CA GLU A 19 -15.80 5.66 26.12
C GLU A 19 -16.80 5.81 27.27
N ASN A 20 -18.07 5.50 27.02
CA ASN A 20 -19.11 5.53 28.06
C ASN A 20 -19.01 4.37 29.07
N ILE A 21 -18.31 3.29 28.73
CA ILE A 21 -18.31 2.03 29.51
C ILE A 21 -16.96 1.79 30.21
N LEU A 22 -15.85 2.23 29.60
CA LEU A 22 -14.50 1.99 30.11
C LEU A 22 -13.70 3.29 30.13
N PRO A 23 -12.94 3.56 31.22
CA PRO A 23 -12.03 4.70 31.25
C PRO A 23 -10.91 4.51 30.22
N GLU A 24 -10.47 5.61 29.62
CA GLU A 24 -9.34 5.60 28.71
C GLU A 24 -8.06 5.07 29.39
N ASN A 25 -7.35 4.17 28.70
CA ASN A 25 -6.04 3.69 29.13
C ASN A 25 -4.91 4.23 28.23
N LYS A 26 -4.22 5.27 28.70
CA LYS A 26 -3.11 5.91 27.98
C LYS A 26 -1.73 5.33 28.31
N THR A 27 -1.68 4.23 29.07
CA THR A 27 -0.41 3.59 29.49
C THR A 27 0.16 2.62 28.47
N VAL A 28 -0.59 2.32 27.40
CA VAL A 28 -0.17 1.44 26.31
C VAL A 28 0.13 2.30 25.08
N PRO A 29 1.31 2.18 24.46
CA PRO A 29 1.66 2.97 23.31
C PRO A 29 0.97 2.46 22.04
N ILE A 30 0.70 3.40 21.12
CA ILE A 30 0.24 3.15 19.76
C ILE A 30 1.48 3.07 18.87
N VAL A 31 1.66 1.97 18.15
CA VAL A 31 2.72 1.80 17.17
C VAL A 31 2.14 2.00 15.78
N LEU A 32 2.64 3.03 15.08
CA LEU A 32 2.26 3.34 13.70
C LEU A 32 3.21 2.63 12.73
N VAL A 33 2.64 1.76 11.90
CA VAL A 33 3.40 0.94 10.94
C VAL A 33 3.05 1.37 9.52
N PRO A 34 3.99 2.02 8.79
CA PRO A 34 3.74 2.51 7.45
C PRO A 34 3.65 1.35 6.44
N GLY A 35 3.12 1.63 5.25
CA GLY A 35 2.96 0.67 4.18
C GLY A 35 4.11 0.62 3.18
N PHE A 36 3.75 0.24 1.95
CA PHE A 36 4.60 0.40 0.78
C PHE A 36 4.92 1.88 0.58
N SER A 37 6.12 2.17 0.10
CA SER A 37 6.64 3.53 -0.12
C SER A 37 6.62 4.48 1.09
N GLY A 38 6.49 3.95 2.31
CA GLY A 38 6.45 4.76 3.52
C GLY A 38 7.79 5.31 3.99
N TRP A 39 7.74 6.30 4.89
CA TRP A 39 8.92 6.92 5.49
C TRP A 39 8.73 7.14 7.00
N GLY A 40 9.84 7.37 7.69
CA GLY A 40 9.88 7.67 9.12
C GLY A 40 9.73 9.16 9.41
N ALA A 41 10.86 9.85 9.50
CA ALA A 41 10.92 11.30 9.68
C ALA A 41 10.32 12.05 8.47
N PRO A 42 9.78 13.28 8.68
CA PRO A 42 9.12 14.03 7.62
C PRO A 42 9.97 14.21 6.36
N LEU A 43 9.41 13.91 5.18
CA LEU A 43 10.06 14.20 3.90
C LEU A 43 10.07 15.71 3.65
N PHE A 44 11.17 16.19 3.06
CA PHE A 44 11.40 17.60 2.80
C PHE A 44 11.28 18.48 4.06
N GLY A 45 11.44 17.89 5.25
CA GLY A 45 11.37 18.55 6.54
C GLY A 45 9.95 18.85 7.06
N ALA A 46 8.89 18.54 6.29
CA ALA A 46 7.53 18.95 6.66
C ALA A 46 6.42 17.93 6.32
N LEU A 47 6.69 16.93 5.47
CA LEU A 47 5.68 15.97 5.04
C LEU A 47 5.77 14.66 5.84
N ASN A 48 4.94 14.53 6.87
CA ASN A 48 4.82 13.30 7.66
C ASN A 48 4.13 12.20 6.86
N TYR A 49 4.52 10.94 7.09
CA TYR A 49 3.77 9.82 6.53
C TYR A 49 2.40 9.72 7.22
N PHE A 50 2.40 9.69 8.56
CA PHE A 50 1.18 9.76 9.35
C PHE A 50 0.81 11.22 9.62
N GLY A 51 0.16 11.84 8.63
CA GLY A 51 -0.57 13.10 8.77
C GLY A 51 -0.22 14.16 7.72
N GLY A 52 0.69 13.89 6.79
CA GLY A 52 1.09 14.86 5.79
C GLY A 52 1.61 16.15 6.43
N VAL A 53 0.92 17.26 6.18
CA VAL A 53 1.23 18.58 6.77
C VAL A 53 0.70 18.75 8.20
N ARG A 54 -0.20 17.87 8.65
CA ARG A 54 -0.61 17.76 10.05
C ARG A 54 0.23 16.65 10.70
N ASP A 55 0.57 16.80 11.97
CA ASP A 55 1.35 15.78 12.67
C ASP A 55 0.41 14.93 13.54
N ILE A 56 -0.12 13.83 12.99
CA ILE A 56 -1.03 12.92 13.71
C ILE A 56 -0.35 12.37 14.98
N PRO A 57 0.91 11.87 14.95
CA PRO A 57 1.64 11.48 16.15
C PRO A 57 1.65 12.56 17.23
N LYS A 58 1.92 13.82 16.86
CA LYS A 58 1.91 14.94 17.79
C LYS A 58 0.51 15.23 18.34
N ILE A 59 -0.53 15.22 17.50
CA ILE A 59 -1.93 15.43 17.94
C ILE A 59 -2.31 14.39 19.00
N LEU A 60 -1.96 13.11 18.77
CA LEU A 60 -2.20 12.03 19.73
C LEU A 60 -1.37 12.21 21.01
N ALA A 61 -0.10 12.63 20.90
CA ALA A 61 0.75 12.89 22.04
C ALA A 61 0.25 14.06 22.91
N ASP A 62 -0.24 15.14 22.28
CA ASP A 62 -0.84 16.29 22.94
C ASP A 62 -2.16 15.91 23.64
N ALA A 63 -2.88 14.91 23.13
CA ALA A 63 -4.03 14.27 23.79
C ALA A 63 -3.65 13.28 24.93
N GLY A 64 -2.34 13.09 25.18
CA GLY A 64 -1.79 12.27 26.26
C GLY A 64 -1.48 10.82 25.90
N TYR A 65 -1.63 10.41 24.63
CA TYR A 65 -1.21 9.08 24.19
C TYR A 65 0.31 9.04 23.99
N THR A 66 0.88 7.84 23.98
CA THR A 66 2.25 7.63 23.48
C THR A 66 2.19 7.01 22.10
N VAL A 67 2.94 7.59 21.17
CA VAL A 67 3.02 7.10 19.79
C VAL A 67 4.46 6.70 19.48
N ILE A 68 4.61 5.54 18.87
CA ILE A 68 5.89 5.04 18.35
C ILE A 68 5.74 4.91 16.83
N ILE A 69 6.59 5.61 16.07
CA ILE A 69 6.61 5.53 14.61
C ILE A 69 7.73 4.55 14.21
N SER A 70 7.40 3.55 13.40
CA SER A 70 8.35 2.50 12.99
C SER A 70 8.82 2.68 11.54
N PRO A 71 10.02 3.24 11.29
CA PRO A 71 10.56 3.41 9.94
C PRO A 71 11.09 2.08 9.41
N VAL A 72 10.19 1.20 8.99
CA VAL A 72 10.52 -0.06 8.31
C VAL A 72 10.74 0.17 6.82
N ALA A 73 11.49 -0.71 6.18
CA ALA A 73 11.91 -0.61 4.80
C ALA A 73 10.69 -0.48 3.84
N PRO A 74 10.65 0.56 2.99
CA PRO A 74 9.47 0.90 2.20
C PRO A 74 9.13 -0.10 1.09
N ILE A 75 10.12 -0.84 0.60
CA ILE A 75 9.97 -1.72 -0.57
C ILE A 75 10.49 -3.15 -0.32
N SER A 76 10.84 -3.48 0.91
CA SER A 76 11.25 -4.84 1.29
C SER A 76 10.06 -5.77 1.50
N SER A 77 10.34 -7.08 1.57
CA SER A 77 9.35 -8.10 1.93
C SER A 77 8.78 -7.86 3.34
N ASN A 78 7.59 -8.41 3.61
CA ASN A 78 6.99 -8.47 4.93
C ASN A 78 7.89 -9.20 5.94
N TRP A 79 8.71 -10.17 5.51
CA TRP A 79 9.70 -10.81 6.38
C TRP A 79 10.75 -9.82 6.89
N GLU A 80 11.42 -9.12 5.96
CA GLU A 80 12.44 -8.12 6.30
C GLU A 80 11.84 -7.04 7.20
N ARG A 81 10.67 -6.51 6.81
CA ARG A 81 9.95 -5.48 7.58
C ARG A 81 9.51 -5.98 8.96
N ALA A 82 9.12 -7.25 9.12
CA ALA A 82 8.80 -7.83 10.42
C ALA A 82 10.05 -7.96 11.30
N CYS A 83 11.20 -8.35 10.74
CA CYS A 83 12.47 -8.38 11.47
C CYS A 83 12.90 -6.98 11.93
N GLU A 84 12.77 -5.98 11.06
CA GLU A 84 13.06 -4.58 11.37
C GLU A 84 12.13 -4.04 12.45
N LEU A 85 10.81 -4.25 12.31
CA LEU A 85 9.81 -3.81 13.30
C LEU A 85 10.05 -4.45 14.66
N TYR A 86 10.24 -5.77 14.69
CA TYR A 86 10.57 -6.50 15.91
C TYR A 86 11.82 -5.92 16.57
N ARG A 87 12.89 -5.73 15.78
CA ARG A 87 14.15 -5.23 16.30
C ARG A 87 14.02 -3.81 16.84
N GLN A 88 13.38 -2.91 16.11
CA GLN A 88 13.16 -1.53 16.54
C GLN A 88 12.39 -1.47 17.87
N LEU A 89 11.33 -2.26 18.03
CA LEU A 89 10.49 -2.25 19.24
C LEU A 89 11.14 -2.96 20.44
N THR A 90 12.04 -3.92 20.20
CA THR A 90 12.79 -4.65 21.25
C THR A 90 14.15 -4.03 21.57
N PHE A 91 14.55 -2.97 20.85
CA PHE A 91 15.87 -2.35 21.03
C PHE A 91 15.99 -1.56 22.34
N GLY A 92 14.88 -1.00 22.83
CA GLY A 92 14.84 -0.26 24.09
C GLY A 92 15.38 1.18 24.01
N LYS A 93 15.67 1.67 22.80
CA LYS A 93 16.10 3.04 22.54
C LYS A 93 15.36 3.59 21.33
N PHE A 94 15.06 4.89 21.37
CA PHE A 94 14.33 5.58 20.32
C PHE A 94 15.12 6.77 19.77
N SER A 95 14.76 7.19 18.57
CA SER A 95 14.89 8.58 18.13
C SER A 95 13.79 9.40 18.82
N THR A 96 14.01 10.70 19.01
CA THR A 96 13.05 11.57 19.72
C THR A 96 12.68 12.78 18.88
N VAL A 97 11.56 13.42 19.19
CA VAL A 97 11.18 14.69 18.59
C VAL A 97 11.66 15.82 19.49
N ASN A 98 12.38 16.78 18.92
CA ASN A 98 12.78 17.99 19.62
C ASN A 98 11.51 18.81 19.98
N PRO A 99 11.26 19.09 21.27
CA PRO A 99 10.03 19.74 21.70
C PRO A 99 9.94 21.22 21.28
N THR A 100 11.07 21.85 20.93
CA THR A 100 11.11 23.26 20.53
C THR A 100 10.94 23.43 19.02
N THR A 101 11.64 22.60 18.23
CA THR A 101 11.65 22.74 16.76
C THR A 101 10.68 21.79 16.06
N GLY A 102 10.19 20.75 16.74
CA GLY A 102 9.40 19.67 16.14
C GLY A 102 10.22 18.75 15.22
N MET A 103 11.54 18.95 15.12
CA MET A 103 12.39 18.12 14.28
C MET A 103 12.68 16.77 14.95
N VAL A 104 12.76 15.71 14.16
CA VAL A 104 13.16 14.39 14.64
C VAL A 104 14.68 14.35 14.79
N ASP A 105 15.16 14.08 16.00
CA ASP A 105 16.56 13.77 16.28
C ASP A 105 16.82 12.29 15.94
N GLU A 106 17.01 12.00 14.65
CA GLU A 106 17.18 10.63 14.15
C GLU A 106 18.53 10.02 14.59
N VAL A 107 18.49 8.82 15.17
CA VAL A 107 19.67 8.02 15.51
C VAL A 107 19.70 6.73 14.70
N HIS A 108 20.89 6.41 14.20
CA HIS A 108 21.16 5.31 13.28
C HIS A 108 22.14 4.30 13.89
N ASP A 109 21.65 3.43 14.77
CA ASP A 109 22.46 2.43 15.48
C ASP A 109 21.71 1.10 15.71
N VAL A 110 20.61 0.88 14.98
CA VAL A 110 19.88 -0.38 15.04
C VAL A 110 20.51 -1.38 14.09
N ASP A 111 21.06 -2.46 14.65
CA ASP A 111 21.50 -3.61 13.87
C ASP A 111 20.35 -4.62 13.72
N VAL A 112 20.10 -5.03 12.48
CA VAL A 112 19.01 -5.93 12.10
C VAL A 112 19.58 -7.22 11.51
N ASP A 113 19.02 -8.34 11.95
CA ASP A 113 19.30 -9.69 11.47
C ASP A 113 18.06 -10.21 10.74
N TYR A 114 18.22 -10.67 9.50
CA TYR A 114 17.15 -11.23 8.68
C TYR A 114 17.14 -12.77 8.68
N GLY A 115 18.07 -13.40 9.42
CA GLY A 115 18.18 -14.86 9.53
C GLY A 115 18.64 -15.54 8.24
N THR A 116 18.17 -16.77 8.01
CA THR A 116 18.50 -17.62 6.85
C THR A 116 17.37 -17.65 5.82
N TYR A 117 16.47 -16.66 5.86
CA TYR A 117 15.30 -16.54 4.97
C TYR A 117 15.62 -16.57 3.47
N PHE A 118 16.82 -16.13 3.11
CA PHE A 118 17.27 -16.04 1.73
C PHE A 118 18.03 -17.29 1.24
N ASP A 119 18.35 -18.23 2.13
CA ASP A 119 19.19 -19.40 1.82
C ASP A 119 18.54 -20.36 0.82
N ALA A 120 17.21 -20.30 0.67
CA ALA A 120 16.47 -21.14 -0.26
C ALA A 120 16.80 -20.87 -1.74
N ASN A 121 17.31 -19.68 -2.08
CA ASN A 121 17.76 -19.35 -3.42
C ASN A 121 19.00 -18.45 -3.38
N PRO A 122 20.21 -19.02 -3.19
CA PRO A 122 21.44 -18.26 -3.06
C PRO A 122 21.79 -17.41 -4.30
N GLU A 123 21.35 -17.82 -5.49
CA GLU A 123 21.62 -17.09 -6.74
C GLU A 123 20.89 -15.75 -6.79
N ALA A 124 19.70 -15.67 -6.20
CA ALA A 124 18.89 -14.46 -6.07
C ALA A 124 18.91 -13.86 -4.65
N ALA A 125 19.85 -14.27 -3.79
CA ALA A 125 19.96 -13.78 -2.41
C ALA A 125 20.71 -12.44 -2.31
N PRO A 126 20.45 -11.65 -1.26
CA PRO A 126 21.22 -10.44 -0.94
C PRO A 126 22.72 -10.75 -0.70
N GLU A 127 23.57 -9.72 -0.73
CA GLU A 127 25.01 -9.87 -0.41
C GLU A 127 25.24 -10.37 1.03
N GLN A 128 24.32 -10.04 1.93
CA GLN A 128 24.37 -10.41 3.35
C GLN A 128 22.96 -10.43 3.95
N THR A 129 22.79 -11.12 5.08
CA THR A 129 21.51 -11.24 5.79
C THR A 129 21.44 -10.42 7.08
N THR A 130 22.40 -9.52 7.29
CA THR A 130 22.41 -8.56 8.40
C THR A 130 22.66 -7.15 7.87
N THR A 131 22.23 -6.16 8.63
CA THR A 131 22.54 -4.75 8.35
C THR A 131 22.80 -4.01 9.65
N THR A 132 23.64 -2.99 9.59
CA THR A 132 24.02 -2.17 10.75
C THR A 132 23.64 -0.71 10.54
N GLY A 133 23.58 0.04 11.64
CA GLY A 133 23.33 1.49 11.60
C GLY A 133 21.98 1.86 10.97
N ARG A 134 20.93 1.06 11.20
CA ARG A 134 19.57 1.40 10.77
C ARG A 134 18.92 2.39 11.74
N ARG A 135 17.86 3.04 11.26
CA ARG A 135 17.05 3.98 12.04
C ARG A 135 16.42 3.31 13.25
N ARG A 136 16.49 4.00 14.40
CA ARG A 136 15.63 3.70 15.54
C ARG A 136 14.17 4.06 15.22
N ALA A 137 13.22 3.39 15.87
CA ALA A 137 11.86 3.90 15.94
C ALA A 137 11.83 5.28 16.61
N ILE A 138 10.85 6.10 16.24
CA ILE A 138 10.70 7.47 16.74
C ILE A 138 9.65 7.45 17.85
N LEU A 139 10.02 7.92 19.04
CA LEU A 139 9.11 8.08 20.17
C LEU A 139 8.54 9.50 20.19
N VAL A 140 7.21 9.59 20.14
CA VAL A 140 6.46 10.83 20.32
C VAL A 140 5.60 10.67 21.58
N SER A 141 6.05 11.26 22.69
CA SER A 141 5.40 11.13 23.99
C SER A 141 5.67 12.34 24.87
N ASN A 142 4.66 12.76 25.63
CA ASN A 142 4.78 13.71 26.72
C ASN A 142 5.12 13.02 28.06
N SER A 143 5.19 11.68 28.09
CA SER A 143 5.49 10.92 29.31
C SER A 143 6.95 10.44 29.33
N PRO A 144 7.71 10.73 30.41
CA PRO A 144 9.08 10.23 30.56
C PRO A 144 9.14 8.70 30.75
N SER A 145 8.03 8.04 31.09
CA SER A 145 7.98 6.60 31.34
C SER A 145 8.35 5.74 30.12
N PHE A 146 8.33 6.33 28.91
CA PHE A 146 8.56 5.61 27.66
C PHE A 146 9.99 5.72 27.12
N GLN A 147 10.86 6.54 27.72
CA GLN A 147 12.22 6.78 27.22
C GLN A 147 13.06 5.50 27.08
N ASN A 148 12.90 4.57 28.02
CA ASN A 148 13.57 3.26 28.03
C ASN A 148 12.59 2.10 27.84
N TRP A 149 11.43 2.37 27.21
CA TRP A 149 10.43 1.35 26.99
C TRP A 149 10.95 0.31 26.00
N THR A 150 10.58 -0.94 26.22
CA THR A 150 10.89 -2.06 25.33
C THR A 150 9.66 -2.93 25.21
N TRP A 151 9.37 -3.40 23.99
CA TRP A 151 8.26 -4.30 23.73
C TRP A 151 8.53 -5.67 24.34
N LYS A 152 7.69 -6.07 25.29
CA LYS A 152 7.76 -7.34 26.03
C LYS A 152 6.40 -7.67 26.64
N ARG A 153 6.25 -8.88 27.22
CA ARG A 153 4.96 -9.38 27.77
C ARG A 153 4.19 -8.37 28.64
N ASN A 154 4.90 -7.66 29.52
CA ASN A 154 4.29 -6.68 30.45
C ASN A 154 4.19 -5.26 29.86
N HIS A 155 4.76 -5.02 28.68
CA HIS A 155 4.78 -3.75 27.97
C HIS A 155 4.21 -3.98 26.56
N LYS A 156 2.88 -4.07 26.49
CA LYS A 156 2.16 -4.40 25.25
C LYS A 156 2.00 -3.18 24.34
N VAL A 157 1.46 -3.40 23.15
CA VAL A 157 1.21 -2.34 22.15
C VAL A 157 -0.15 -2.46 21.48
N HIS A 158 -0.65 -1.34 20.96
CA HIS A 158 -1.67 -1.30 19.92
C HIS A 158 -1.00 -0.96 18.59
N PHE A 159 -1.19 -1.78 17.55
CA PHE A 159 -0.73 -1.44 16.21
C PHE A 159 -1.82 -0.71 15.43
N VAL A 160 -1.43 0.37 14.75
CA VAL A 160 -2.22 0.99 13.68
C VAL A 160 -1.37 0.95 12.42
N CYS A 161 -1.89 0.26 11.43
CA CYS A 161 -1.16 -0.11 10.24
C CYS A 161 -1.84 0.48 9.01
N HIS A 162 -1.05 1.05 8.11
CA HIS A 162 -1.53 1.51 6.82
C HIS A 162 -0.97 0.61 5.71
N SER A 163 -1.80 0.27 4.72
CA SER A 163 -1.37 -0.41 3.50
C SER A 163 -0.58 -1.71 3.79
N GLN A 164 0.58 -1.93 3.19
CA GLN A 164 1.42 -3.12 3.46
C GLN A 164 1.76 -3.34 4.95
N GLY A 165 1.72 -2.28 5.78
CA GLY A 165 1.97 -2.36 7.22
C GLY A 165 1.07 -3.38 7.92
N GLY A 166 -0.18 -3.56 7.45
CA GLY A 166 -1.09 -4.56 8.00
C GLY A 166 -0.60 -5.99 7.80
N ASN A 167 -0.13 -6.31 6.58
CA ASN A 167 0.46 -7.62 6.27
C ASN A 167 1.81 -7.83 6.97
N THR A 168 2.60 -6.77 7.17
CA THR A 168 3.84 -6.81 7.96
C THR A 168 3.54 -7.23 9.41
N VAL A 169 2.58 -6.56 10.07
CA VAL A 169 2.23 -6.86 11.47
C VAL A 169 1.54 -8.21 11.60
N ARG A 170 0.67 -8.58 10.65
CA ARG A 170 0.09 -9.93 10.55
C ARG A 170 1.18 -10.99 10.53
N TYR A 171 2.22 -10.81 9.71
CA TYR A 171 3.31 -11.78 9.66
C TYR A 171 4.13 -11.79 10.96
N LEU A 172 4.47 -10.60 11.48
CA LEU A 172 5.19 -10.47 12.74
C LEU A 172 4.49 -11.20 13.90
N ILE A 173 3.17 -11.03 14.05
CA ILE A 173 2.40 -11.69 15.11
C ILE A 173 2.45 -13.21 14.93
N SER A 174 2.35 -13.72 13.70
CA SER A 174 2.49 -15.16 13.43
C SER A 174 3.88 -15.69 13.80
N LEU A 175 4.95 -14.96 13.46
CA LEU A 175 6.32 -15.31 13.83
C LEU A 175 6.52 -15.28 15.36
N MET A 176 5.86 -14.35 16.05
CA MET A 176 5.87 -14.26 17.52
C MET A 176 5.04 -15.37 18.20
N GLU A 177 3.95 -15.80 17.57
CA GLU A 177 3.09 -16.88 18.05
C GLU A 177 3.78 -18.24 17.90
N ARG A 178 4.35 -18.52 16.72
CA ARG A 178 4.77 -19.88 16.32
C ARG A 178 6.28 -20.07 16.27
N GLY A 179 7.03 -18.98 16.27
CA GLY A 179 8.46 -18.98 15.99
C GLY A 179 8.76 -19.14 14.50
N ALA A 180 10.04 -18.99 14.15
CA ALA A 180 10.53 -19.15 12.76
C ALA A 180 11.42 -20.38 12.57
N GLY A 181 11.51 -21.28 13.56
CA GLY A 181 12.39 -22.44 13.52
C GLY A 181 13.84 -22.06 13.24
N THR A 182 14.49 -22.77 12.30
CA THR A 182 15.87 -22.50 11.88
C THR A 182 16.01 -21.25 11.01
N LEU A 183 14.92 -20.69 10.50
CA LEU A 183 14.97 -19.50 9.63
C LEU A 183 15.39 -18.25 10.40
N HIS A 184 15.07 -18.16 11.70
CA HIS A 184 15.45 -17.02 12.53
C HIS A 184 15.55 -17.35 14.03
N PRO A 185 16.62 -18.06 14.45
CA PRO A 185 16.79 -18.48 15.84
C PRO A 185 17.09 -17.32 16.81
N ARG A 186 17.33 -16.10 16.31
CA ARG A 186 17.69 -14.96 17.16
C ARG A 186 16.47 -14.15 17.58
N TYR A 187 15.56 -13.85 16.67
CA TYR A 187 14.38 -13.02 16.95
C TYR A 187 13.14 -13.84 17.27
N PHE A 188 13.01 -15.02 16.66
CA PHE A 188 11.78 -15.82 16.69
C PHE A 188 12.02 -17.26 17.16
N SER A 189 12.93 -17.44 18.12
CA SER A 189 13.20 -18.74 18.77
C SER A 189 12.16 -19.12 19.83
N GLU A 190 11.59 -18.14 20.51
CA GLU A 190 10.57 -18.35 21.55
C GLU A 190 9.17 -18.12 20.99
N PRO A 191 8.33 -19.17 20.83
CA PRO A 191 6.92 -19.01 20.46
C PRO A 191 6.07 -18.50 21.64
N GLY A 192 4.79 -18.19 21.39
CA GLY A 192 3.82 -17.77 22.41
C GLY A 192 4.00 -16.36 22.93
N ARG A 193 4.47 -15.44 22.06
CA ARG A 193 4.67 -14.01 22.36
C ARG A 193 3.72 -13.10 21.60
N ASP A 194 2.72 -13.65 20.94
CA ASP A 194 1.63 -12.94 20.27
C ASP A 194 0.80 -12.10 21.24
N ASP A 195 0.68 -12.53 22.51
CA ASP A 195 0.01 -11.78 23.57
C ASP A 195 0.73 -10.47 23.99
N TRP A 196 1.91 -10.18 23.43
CA TRP A 196 2.57 -8.88 23.58
C TRP A 196 1.85 -7.77 22.79
N THR A 197 0.90 -8.15 21.94
CA THR A 197 0.04 -7.25 21.18
C THR A 197 -1.36 -7.24 21.78
N ILE A 198 -1.98 -6.06 21.93
CA ILE A 198 -3.37 -5.95 22.37
C ILE A 198 -4.30 -5.93 21.16
N SER A 199 -4.03 -5.07 20.18
CA SER A 199 -4.83 -4.95 18.98
C SER A 199 -4.02 -4.58 17.73
N VAL A 200 -4.61 -4.85 16.57
CA VAL A 200 -4.15 -4.42 15.25
C VAL A 200 -5.32 -3.75 14.54
N THR A 201 -5.12 -2.51 14.10
CA THR A 201 -6.07 -1.80 13.24
C THR A 201 -5.42 -1.59 11.88
N THR A 202 -6.12 -1.91 10.80
CA THR A 202 -5.60 -1.76 9.43
C THR A 202 -6.42 -0.80 8.60
N LEU A 203 -5.73 0.13 7.94
CA LEU A 203 -6.27 1.10 6.99
C LEU A 203 -5.74 0.74 5.59
N GLY A 204 -6.63 0.46 4.62
CA GLY A 204 -6.23 0.26 3.23
C GLY A 204 -5.30 -0.94 2.99
N THR A 205 -5.25 -1.91 3.88
CA THR A 205 -4.31 -3.04 3.77
C THR A 205 -4.72 -4.00 2.65
N PRO A 206 -3.81 -4.40 1.75
CA PRO A 206 -4.10 -5.41 0.73
C PRO A 206 -4.08 -6.82 1.33
N HIS A 207 -5.08 -7.20 2.14
CA HIS A 207 -5.11 -8.51 2.81
C HIS A 207 -5.26 -9.69 1.84
N LYS A 208 -5.61 -9.41 0.58
CA LYS A 208 -5.70 -10.36 -0.53
C LYS A 208 -4.83 -9.96 -1.73
N GLY A 209 -3.91 -9.02 -1.55
CA GLY A 209 -3.08 -8.43 -2.61
C GLY A 209 -3.77 -7.31 -3.38
N THR A 210 -3.06 -6.73 -4.36
CA THR A 210 -3.55 -5.62 -5.19
C THR A 210 -3.19 -5.78 -6.66
N THR A 211 -4.11 -5.39 -7.54
CA THR A 211 -3.92 -5.41 -9.00
C THR A 211 -3.07 -4.25 -9.51
N ILE A 212 -2.65 -3.30 -8.66
CA ILE A 212 -1.70 -2.26 -9.07
C ILE A 212 -0.37 -2.87 -9.55
N ILE A 213 0.02 -4.04 -9.01
CA ILE A 213 1.23 -4.74 -9.43
C ILE A 213 1.08 -5.21 -10.89
N ASN A 214 -0.08 -5.77 -11.25
CA ASN A 214 -0.40 -6.12 -12.64
C ASN A 214 -0.41 -4.86 -13.54
N ALA A 215 -1.10 -3.80 -13.11
CA ALA A 215 -1.18 -2.56 -13.86
C ALA A 215 0.20 -1.93 -14.10
N PHE A 216 1.07 -1.97 -13.10
CA PHE A 216 2.45 -1.47 -13.18
C PHE A 216 3.28 -2.29 -14.18
N TYR A 217 3.24 -3.62 -14.12
CA TYR A 217 3.97 -4.46 -15.06
C TYR A 217 3.43 -4.36 -16.50
N ASN A 218 2.10 -4.27 -16.66
CA ASN A 218 1.46 -4.05 -17.96
C ASN A 218 1.84 -2.69 -18.55
N PHE A 219 1.79 -1.63 -17.74
CA PHE A 219 2.17 -0.28 -18.16
C PHE A 219 3.64 -0.23 -18.61
N LEU A 220 4.51 -0.88 -17.85
CA LEU A 220 5.91 -0.86 -18.19
C LEU A 220 6.19 -1.53 -19.52
N SER A 221 5.43 -2.56 -19.95
CA SER A 221 5.51 -3.36 -21.22
C SER A 221 6.92 -3.62 -21.80
N GLN A 222 7.95 -3.34 -21.02
CA GLN A 222 9.36 -3.22 -21.36
C GLN A 222 10.01 -4.60 -21.25
N SER A 223 11.14 -4.78 -21.94
CA SER A 223 11.96 -5.94 -21.63
C SER A 223 12.38 -5.87 -20.16
N LYS A 224 12.43 -7.03 -19.50
CA LYS A 224 12.87 -7.16 -18.10
C LYS A 224 14.16 -6.38 -17.81
N GLU A 225 15.07 -6.36 -18.78
CA GLU A 225 16.32 -5.60 -18.76
C GLU A 225 16.11 -4.08 -18.60
N GLN A 226 15.17 -3.47 -19.34
CA GLN A 226 14.90 -2.04 -19.24
C GLN A 226 14.28 -1.68 -17.89
N ALA A 227 13.38 -2.53 -17.36
CA ALA A 227 12.84 -2.37 -16.02
C ALA A 227 13.95 -2.42 -14.95
N ILE A 228 14.85 -3.41 -15.04
CA ILE A 228 16.01 -3.51 -14.14
C ILE A 228 16.85 -2.23 -14.20
N LYS A 229 17.16 -1.73 -15.41
CA LYS A 229 17.95 -0.50 -15.58
C LYS A 229 17.24 0.73 -14.99
N LEU A 230 15.92 0.84 -15.14
CA LEU A 230 15.14 1.93 -14.53
C LEU A 230 15.21 1.87 -13.00
N PHE A 231 14.91 0.72 -12.40
CA PHE A 231 15.02 0.54 -10.95
C PHE A 231 16.44 0.78 -10.45
N ALA A 232 17.45 0.31 -11.17
CA ALA A 232 18.86 0.52 -10.83
C ALA A 232 19.23 2.00 -10.75
N ARG A 233 18.76 2.83 -11.68
CA ARG A 233 19.01 4.27 -11.67
C ARG A 233 18.29 4.96 -10.51
N LEU A 234 17.03 4.61 -10.26
CA LEU A 234 16.26 5.16 -9.13
C LEU A 234 16.90 4.78 -7.79
N PHE A 235 17.31 3.53 -7.63
CA PHE A 235 17.94 3.04 -6.42
C PHE A 235 19.36 3.59 -6.24
N ALA A 236 20.12 3.78 -7.33
CA ALA A 236 21.41 4.47 -7.28
C ALA A 236 21.24 5.89 -6.72
N ALA A 237 20.25 6.65 -7.22
CA ALA A 237 19.96 8.00 -6.76
C ALA A 237 19.54 8.03 -5.27
N ALA A 238 18.70 7.09 -4.83
CA ALA A 238 18.22 7.03 -3.45
C ALA A 238 19.29 6.56 -2.45
N SER A 239 20.24 5.71 -2.87
CA SER A 239 21.16 5.00 -1.97
C SER A 239 22.63 5.43 -2.08
N PHE A 240 22.95 6.49 -2.82
CA PHE A 240 24.34 6.94 -3.01
C PHE A 240 24.98 7.52 -1.75
N TYR A 241 24.20 8.23 -0.92
CA TYR A 241 24.68 8.74 0.36
C TYR A 241 24.63 7.66 1.45
N PRO A 242 25.41 7.80 2.54
CA PRO A 242 25.26 6.92 3.71
C PRO A 242 23.85 7.08 4.31
N PRO A 243 23.32 6.07 5.04
CA PRO A 243 21.92 6.05 5.50
C PRO A 243 21.45 7.34 6.19
N ASP A 244 22.28 7.92 7.06
CA ASP A 244 22.01 9.16 7.82
C ASP A 244 21.83 10.42 6.94
N LYS A 245 22.22 10.35 5.67
CA LYS A 245 22.13 11.46 4.70
C LYS A 245 21.16 11.20 3.55
N ARG A 246 20.46 10.06 3.54
CA ARG A 246 19.49 9.74 2.49
C ARG A 246 18.17 10.44 2.80
N ALA A 247 17.70 11.29 1.87
CA ALA A 247 16.39 11.92 1.98
C ALA A 247 15.25 10.88 2.03
N TYR A 248 15.43 9.77 1.33
CA TYR A 248 14.53 8.63 1.33
C TYR A 248 15.33 7.33 1.34
N ASP A 249 15.58 6.78 2.53
CA ASP A 249 16.35 5.53 2.67
C ASP A 249 15.48 4.30 2.39
N LEU A 250 15.84 3.58 1.33
CA LEU A 250 15.21 2.33 0.90
C LEU A 250 15.51 1.16 1.84
N GLN A 251 16.55 1.26 2.68
CA GLN A 251 17.01 0.21 3.60
C GLN A 251 17.44 -1.11 2.94
N LEU A 252 17.75 -1.08 1.64
CA LEU A 252 18.18 -2.24 0.85
C LEU A 252 19.71 -2.46 0.86
N ASP A 253 20.45 -1.93 1.84
CA ASP A 253 21.91 -2.03 1.89
C ASP A 253 22.40 -3.48 1.88
N HIS A 254 21.69 -4.38 2.56
CA HIS A 254 22.05 -5.80 2.64
C HIS A 254 21.97 -6.51 1.28
N TRP A 255 21.16 -6.01 0.35
CA TRP A 255 21.12 -6.46 -1.06
C TRP A 255 22.33 -6.01 -1.88
N GLY A 256 23.20 -5.15 -1.34
CA GLY A 256 24.26 -4.49 -2.13
C GLY A 256 23.80 -3.20 -2.81
N ILE A 257 22.58 -2.74 -2.54
CA ILE A 257 21.99 -1.51 -3.08
C ILE A 257 22.40 -0.33 -2.18
N ARG A 258 23.71 -0.06 -2.19
CA ARG A 258 24.40 0.99 -1.44
C ARG A 258 25.68 1.38 -2.16
N LYS A 259 26.18 2.58 -1.91
CA LYS A 259 27.52 3.00 -2.35
C LYS A 259 28.61 2.17 -1.66
N LYS A 260 29.55 1.61 -2.43
CA LYS A 260 30.76 0.94 -1.91
C LYS A 260 31.86 1.96 -1.58
N ALA A 261 32.88 1.54 -0.83
CA ALA A 261 34.03 2.38 -0.53
C ALA A 261 34.66 2.91 -1.83
N ASP A 262 34.92 4.21 -1.87
CA ASP A 262 35.53 4.93 -3.01
C ASP A 262 34.80 4.81 -4.36
N GLU A 263 33.54 4.35 -4.36
CA GLU A 263 32.74 4.19 -5.58
C GLU A 263 32.19 5.52 -6.09
N THR A 264 32.34 5.83 -7.39
CA THR A 264 31.68 6.99 -7.98
C THR A 264 30.19 6.71 -8.22
N PHE A 265 29.38 7.76 -8.45
CA PHE A 265 27.96 7.55 -8.76
C PHE A 265 27.76 6.73 -10.04
N ASP A 266 28.60 6.97 -11.06
CA ASP A 266 28.52 6.25 -12.33
C ASP A 266 28.91 4.77 -12.18
N ASP A 267 29.91 4.47 -11.35
CA ASP A 267 30.30 3.09 -11.05
C ASP A 267 29.19 2.35 -10.28
N MET A 268 28.58 3.00 -9.28
CA MET A 268 27.43 2.44 -8.57
C MET A 268 26.27 2.17 -9.52
N ARG A 269 25.94 3.14 -10.38
CA ARG A 269 24.87 2.99 -11.38
C ARG A 269 25.15 1.80 -12.30
N LYS A 270 26.35 1.70 -12.88
CA LYS A 270 26.74 0.56 -13.75
C LYS A 270 26.65 -0.78 -13.04
N ARG A 271 27.07 -0.85 -11.77
CA ARG A 271 26.98 -2.06 -10.95
C ARG A 271 25.54 -2.44 -10.62
N LEU A 272 24.67 -1.47 -10.33
CA LEU A 272 23.26 -1.73 -10.07
C LEU A 272 22.50 -2.13 -11.34
N GLU A 273 22.91 -1.63 -12.51
CA GLU A 273 22.37 -1.98 -13.83
C GLU A 273 22.87 -3.34 -14.36
N SER A 274 23.86 -3.98 -13.73
CA SER A 274 24.44 -5.23 -14.23
C SER A 274 23.48 -6.43 -14.11
N ASP A 275 23.65 -7.40 -15.01
CA ASP A 275 22.93 -8.67 -15.01
C ASP A 275 23.95 -9.84 -15.03
N PRO A 276 24.11 -10.61 -13.94
CA PRO A 276 23.44 -10.43 -12.65
C PRO A 276 24.04 -9.26 -11.85
N GLY A 277 23.20 -8.55 -11.10
CA GLY A 277 23.56 -7.42 -10.24
C GLY A 277 22.58 -7.26 -9.06
N PRO A 278 22.83 -6.38 -8.08
CA PRO A 278 21.99 -6.25 -6.89
C PRO A 278 20.50 -6.00 -7.18
N VAL A 279 20.18 -5.10 -8.11
CA VAL A 279 18.79 -4.78 -8.47
C VAL A 279 18.17 -5.91 -9.28
N TRP A 280 18.94 -6.54 -10.16
CA TRP A 280 18.51 -7.76 -10.83
C TRP A 280 18.13 -8.83 -9.81
N LYS A 281 18.96 -9.11 -8.80
CA LYS A 281 18.68 -10.13 -7.78
C LYS A 281 17.44 -9.79 -6.98
N TRP A 282 17.32 -8.53 -6.55
CA TRP A 282 16.14 -8.06 -5.81
C TRP A 282 14.85 -8.22 -6.64
N LEU A 283 14.81 -7.72 -7.88
CA LEU A 283 13.63 -7.85 -8.76
C LEU A 283 13.30 -9.29 -9.15
N ASN A 284 14.31 -10.15 -9.28
CA ASN A 284 14.13 -11.57 -9.59
C ASN A 284 13.80 -12.42 -8.37
N SER A 285 13.98 -11.87 -7.17
CA SER A 285 13.55 -12.51 -5.95
C SER A 285 12.04 -12.34 -5.78
N ASN A 286 11.39 -13.34 -5.19
CA ASN A 286 10.05 -13.17 -4.63
C ASN A 286 10.10 -12.57 -3.20
N LYS A 287 11.16 -11.81 -2.89
CA LYS A 287 11.48 -11.26 -1.57
C LYS A 287 11.43 -9.73 -1.61
N THR A 288 10.36 -9.19 -2.17
CA THR A 288 10.17 -7.74 -2.37
C THR A 288 8.77 -7.33 -1.95
N ALA A 289 8.56 -6.04 -1.68
CA ALA A 289 7.22 -5.51 -1.50
C ALA A 289 6.35 -5.65 -2.76
N LEU A 290 6.93 -5.65 -3.97
CA LEU A 290 6.17 -5.85 -5.20
C LEU A 290 5.51 -7.23 -5.22
N TYR A 291 6.28 -8.26 -4.84
CA TYR A 291 5.74 -9.61 -4.70
C TYR A 291 4.78 -9.70 -3.51
N ASP A 292 5.18 -9.22 -2.34
CA ASP A 292 4.41 -9.37 -1.10
C ASP A 292 3.11 -8.54 -1.04
N ASN A 293 2.89 -7.62 -1.98
CA ASN A 293 1.59 -6.94 -2.18
C ASN A 293 0.80 -7.48 -3.39
N SER A 294 1.37 -8.37 -4.21
CA SER A 294 0.62 -9.08 -5.27
C SER A 294 -0.37 -10.07 -4.66
N ILE A 295 -1.37 -10.50 -5.43
CA ILE A 295 -2.35 -11.50 -4.99
C ILE A 295 -1.62 -12.82 -4.66
N GLU A 296 -0.63 -13.17 -5.47
CA GLU A 296 0.22 -14.35 -5.32
C GLU A 296 1.02 -14.30 -4.02
N GLY A 297 1.72 -13.19 -3.77
CA GLY A 297 2.55 -13.03 -2.57
C GLY A 297 1.74 -12.96 -1.28
N VAL A 298 0.54 -12.38 -1.32
CA VAL A 298 -0.35 -12.34 -0.16
C VAL A 298 -0.99 -13.72 0.10
N HIS A 299 -1.27 -14.51 -0.94
CA HIS A 299 -1.66 -15.91 -0.77
C HIS A 299 -0.53 -16.73 -0.10
N ASP A 300 0.70 -16.55 -0.56
CA ASP A 300 1.91 -17.11 0.06
C ASP A 300 2.05 -16.72 1.54
N LEU A 301 1.75 -15.46 1.86
CA LEU A 301 1.70 -14.97 3.24
C LEU A 301 0.59 -15.66 4.03
N ALA A 302 -0.61 -15.87 3.47
CA ALA A 302 -1.70 -16.57 4.15
C ALA A 302 -1.30 -17.98 4.59
N VAL A 303 -0.61 -18.72 3.72
CA VAL A 303 -0.07 -20.05 4.04
C VAL A 303 0.94 -20.00 5.19
N LYS A 304 1.82 -18.99 5.22
CA LYS A 304 2.86 -18.83 6.25
C LYS A 304 2.30 -18.30 7.57
N ALA A 305 1.42 -17.30 7.50
CA ALA A 305 0.89 -16.57 8.65
C ALA A 305 -0.26 -17.32 9.33
N GLY A 306 -1.05 -18.10 8.59
CA GLY A 306 -2.23 -18.84 9.08
C GLY A 306 -3.27 -17.94 9.76
N ASN A 307 -4.12 -18.55 10.58
CA ASN A 307 -5.20 -17.85 11.28
C ASN A 307 -4.69 -16.71 12.19
N PRO A 308 -5.48 -15.64 12.38
CA PRO A 308 -5.16 -14.58 13.32
C PRO A 308 -5.04 -15.09 14.76
N SER A 309 -4.15 -14.51 15.55
CA SER A 309 -3.94 -14.89 16.95
C SER A 309 -5.21 -14.71 17.77
N THR A 310 -5.56 -15.73 18.55
CA THR A 310 -6.71 -15.70 19.47
C THR A 310 -6.49 -14.77 20.67
N GLN A 311 -5.28 -14.24 20.82
CA GLN A 311 -4.89 -13.31 21.88
C GLN A 311 -5.01 -11.84 21.46
N VAL A 312 -5.36 -11.52 20.22
CA VAL A 312 -5.33 -10.14 19.69
C VAL A 312 -6.68 -9.71 19.11
N TYR A 313 -7.06 -8.43 19.28
CA TYR A 313 -8.20 -7.84 18.56
C TYR A 313 -7.76 -7.32 17.20
N TYR A 314 -8.55 -7.56 16.16
CA TYR A 314 -8.26 -7.08 14.82
C TYR A 314 -9.41 -6.24 14.28
N PHE A 315 -9.07 -5.11 13.67
CA PHE A 315 -10.02 -4.16 13.09
C PHE A 315 -9.59 -3.77 11.67
N THR A 316 -10.52 -3.74 10.73
CA THR A 316 -10.24 -3.39 9.32
C THR A 316 -11.19 -2.33 8.79
N PHE A 317 -10.65 -1.50 7.90
CA PHE A 317 -11.38 -0.50 7.14
C PHE A 317 -11.12 -0.70 5.65
N SER A 318 -12.17 -0.53 4.85
CA SER A 318 -12.08 -0.52 3.41
C SER A 318 -12.35 0.88 2.87
N PHE A 319 -11.76 1.21 1.74
CA PHE A 319 -11.83 2.53 1.11
C PHE A 319 -11.99 2.39 -0.39
N HIS A 320 -12.59 3.39 -1.03
CA HIS A 320 -12.50 3.54 -2.48
C HIS A 320 -12.58 5.01 -2.92
N ALA A 321 -11.91 5.29 -4.03
CA ALA A 321 -11.78 6.61 -4.64
C ALA A 321 -12.29 6.62 -6.09
N THR A 322 -13.28 5.77 -6.36
CA THR A 322 -13.77 5.45 -7.71
C THR A 322 -15.24 5.78 -7.90
N VAL A 323 -15.61 6.14 -9.13
CA VAL A 323 -17.00 6.23 -9.61
C VAL A 323 -17.18 5.38 -10.87
N PRO A 324 -18.40 4.88 -11.18
CA PRO A 324 -18.63 4.07 -12.37
C PRO A 324 -18.27 4.81 -13.67
N PHE A 325 -17.65 4.11 -14.61
CA PHE A 325 -17.39 4.64 -15.95
C PHE A 325 -18.73 4.89 -16.67
N PRO A 326 -18.97 6.06 -17.29
CA PRO A 326 -20.21 6.33 -18.00
C PRO A 326 -20.45 5.38 -19.18
N GLU A 327 -21.52 4.58 -19.14
CA GLU A 327 -21.89 3.71 -20.26
C GLU A 327 -22.35 4.52 -21.48
N ARG A 328 -23.12 5.59 -21.22
CA ARG A 328 -23.62 6.52 -22.24
C ARG A 328 -22.65 7.69 -22.41
N TRP A 329 -22.65 8.25 -23.61
CA TRP A 329 -21.89 9.45 -23.91
C TRP A 329 -22.34 10.63 -23.02
N PRO A 330 -21.42 11.22 -22.24
CA PRO A 330 -21.71 12.42 -21.47
C PRO A 330 -21.94 13.59 -22.43
N GLN A 331 -22.61 14.65 -21.95
CA GLN A 331 -22.97 15.80 -22.80
C GLN A 331 -21.73 16.40 -23.49
N TRP A 332 -20.68 16.68 -22.73
CA TRP A 332 -19.42 17.19 -23.29
C TRP A 332 -18.81 16.25 -24.34
N GLY A 333 -18.99 14.93 -24.21
CA GLY A 333 -18.48 13.95 -25.17
C GLY A 333 -19.27 13.98 -26.47
N ARG A 334 -20.58 14.21 -26.39
CA ARG A 334 -21.45 14.45 -27.56
C ARG A 334 -21.10 15.76 -28.25
N ASP A 335 -20.80 16.80 -27.48
CA ASP A 335 -20.39 18.10 -28.01
C ASP A 335 -19.00 18.00 -28.68
N ALA A 336 -18.06 17.30 -28.04
CA ALA A 336 -16.71 17.08 -28.57
C ALA A 336 -16.74 16.31 -29.90
N ILE A 337 -17.48 15.20 -29.98
CA ILE A 337 -17.55 14.44 -31.24
C ILE A 337 -18.31 15.22 -32.32
N ALA A 338 -19.32 16.01 -31.97
CA ALA A 338 -20.02 16.87 -32.92
C ALA A 338 -19.10 17.95 -33.52
N SER A 339 -18.09 18.38 -32.76
CA SER A 339 -17.06 19.33 -33.20
C SER A 339 -15.89 18.71 -33.97
N PHE A 340 -15.92 17.39 -34.25
CA PHE A 340 -14.80 16.72 -34.92
C PHE A 340 -14.53 17.34 -36.30
N PRO A 341 -13.25 17.69 -36.61
CA PRO A 341 -12.94 18.58 -37.73
C PRO A 341 -13.18 17.95 -39.11
N THR A 342 -13.14 16.63 -39.21
CA THR A 342 -13.39 15.89 -40.47
C THR A 342 -14.86 15.56 -40.58
N LYS A 343 -15.53 15.82 -41.71
CA LYS A 343 -16.91 15.36 -41.89
C LYS A 343 -16.95 13.83 -41.94
N ILE A 344 -17.96 13.22 -41.33
CA ILE A 344 -18.08 11.76 -41.28
C ILE A 344 -18.13 11.11 -42.68
N GLY A 345 -18.74 11.79 -43.66
CA GLY A 345 -18.79 11.35 -45.05
C GLY A 345 -17.41 11.30 -45.71
N ASP A 346 -16.52 12.25 -45.39
CA ASP A 346 -15.15 12.28 -45.91
C ASP A 346 -14.30 11.18 -45.27
N PHE A 347 -14.52 10.90 -43.97
CA PHE A 347 -13.86 9.82 -43.25
C PHE A 347 -14.20 8.43 -43.83
N PHE A 348 -15.47 8.14 -44.05
CA PHE A 348 -15.90 6.86 -44.65
C PHE A 348 -15.58 6.78 -46.15
N GLY A 349 -15.55 7.91 -46.85
CA GLY A 349 -15.17 7.95 -48.27
C GLY A 349 -13.71 7.59 -48.55
N ALA A 350 -12.83 7.70 -47.55
CA ALA A 350 -11.45 7.26 -47.63
C ALA A 350 -11.27 5.73 -47.45
N ILE A 351 -12.26 5.03 -46.88
CA ILE A 351 -12.14 3.63 -46.44
C ILE A 351 -13.14 2.70 -47.18
N LEU A 352 -14.26 3.24 -47.68
CA LEU A 352 -15.33 2.45 -48.31
C LEU A 352 -15.47 2.73 -49.83
N PRO A 353 -15.78 1.70 -50.65
CA PRO A 353 -16.19 1.86 -52.04
C PRO A 353 -17.32 2.89 -52.24
N ASN A 354 -17.24 3.68 -53.32
CA ASN A 354 -18.16 4.80 -53.64
C ASN A 354 -19.66 4.49 -53.55
N TRP A 355 -20.08 3.24 -53.80
CA TRP A 355 -21.50 2.86 -53.72
C TRP A 355 -22.02 2.71 -52.28
N MET A 356 -21.15 2.43 -51.30
CA MET A 356 -21.51 2.41 -49.88
C MET A 356 -21.54 3.82 -49.27
N ILE A 357 -20.74 4.76 -49.79
CA ILE A 357 -20.73 6.16 -49.34
C ILE A 357 -22.11 6.82 -49.49
N ARG A 358 -22.88 6.45 -50.53
CA ARG A 358 -24.26 6.94 -50.75
C ARG A 358 -25.24 6.56 -49.63
N TRP A 359 -24.93 5.54 -48.84
CA TRP A 359 -25.73 5.12 -47.69
C TRP A 359 -25.21 5.68 -46.37
N VAL A 360 -24.07 6.38 -46.37
CA VAL A 360 -23.60 7.18 -45.24
C VAL A 360 -24.38 8.50 -45.32
N PRO A 361 -25.42 8.68 -44.50
CA PRO A 361 -26.28 9.84 -44.66
C PRO A 361 -25.50 11.10 -44.24
N ASN A 362 -25.97 12.30 -44.60
CA ASN A 362 -25.44 13.62 -44.18
C ASN A 362 -25.55 13.85 -42.65
N VAL A 363 -25.41 12.80 -41.86
CA VAL A 363 -25.72 12.76 -40.45
C VAL A 363 -24.40 12.84 -39.72
N GLY A 364 -24.20 13.93 -38.99
CA GLY A 364 -22.93 14.21 -38.32
C GLY A 364 -22.51 13.12 -37.34
N TRP A 365 -21.30 13.28 -36.79
CA TRP A 365 -20.68 12.40 -35.80
C TRP A 365 -21.56 11.99 -34.61
N ILE A 366 -22.64 12.73 -34.34
CA ILE A 366 -23.65 12.43 -33.32
C ILE A 366 -24.23 11.01 -33.47
N VAL A 367 -24.34 10.42 -34.67
CA VAL A 367 -24.81 9.02 -34.83
C VAL A 367 -23.89 8.03 -34.15
N VAL A 368 -22.57 8.26 -34.17
CA VAL A 368 -21.60 7.40 -33.48
C VAL A 368 -21.95 7.31 -31.99
N THR A 369 -22.42 8.39 -31.37
CA THR A 369 -22.83 8.40 -29.95
C THR A 369 -24.10 7.61 -29.65
N ASN A 370 -24.94 7.37 -30.66
CA ASN A 370 -26.20 6.63 -30.52
C ASN A 370 -26.03 5.13 -30.75
N ILE A 371 -25.02 4.71 -31.52
CA ILE A 371 -24.76 3.31 -31.85
C ILE A 371 -23.57 2.70 -31.10
N THR A 372 -22.78 3.52 -30.40
CA THR A 372 -21.63 3.06 -29.61
C THR A 372 -21.77 3.45 -28.13
N GLN A 373 -21.31 2.57 -27.24
CA GLN A 373 -21.11 2.90 -25.84
C GLN A 373 -19.86 3.76 -25.67
N PHE A 374 -19.90 4.72 -24.75
CA PHE A 374 -18.80 5.66 -24.56
C PHE A 374 -17.51 4.93 -24.14
N ARG A 375 -17.62 3.97 -23.20
CA ARG A 375 -16.47 3.14 -22.79
C ARG A 375 -15.81 2.43 -23.97
N ARG A 376 -16.59 1.79 -24.86
CA ARG A 376 -16.05 1.10 -26.05
C ARG A 376 -15.32 2.04 -27.00
N PHE A 377 -15.85 3.25 -27.17
CA PHE A 377 -15.19 4.28 -27.97
C PHE A 377 -13.85 4.68 -27.34
N VAL A 378 -13.81 4.97 -26.03
CA VAL A 378 -12.56 5.31 -25.34
C VAL A 378 -11.56 4.16 -25.37
N THR A 379 -12.01 2.90 -25.20
CA THR A 379 -11.14 1.72 -25.35
C THR A 379 -10.47 1.70 -26.72
N TRP A 380 -11.26 1.90 -27.79
CA TRP A 380 -10.72 1.94 -29.15
C TRP A 380 -9.74 3.09 -29.34
N VAL A 381 -10.03 4.30 -28.84
CA VAL A 381 -9.09 5.44 -28.91
C VAL A 381 -7.79 5.11 -28.19
N THR A 382 -7.85 4.59 -26.97
CA THR A 382 -6.65 4.24 -26.20
C THR A 382 -5.81 3.21 -26.95
N GLN A 383 -6.41 2.10 -27.38
CA GLN A 383 -5.68 1.00 -28.01
C GLN A 383 -5.21 1.31 -29.44
N ALA A 384 -6.14 1.72 -30.30
CA ALA A 384 -5.89 1.81 -31.74
C ALA A 384 -5.18 3.11 -32.14
N ILE A 385 -5.25 4.15 -31.31
CA ILE A 385 -4.66 5.46 -31.60
C ILE A 385 -3.52 5.76 -30.63
N LEU A 386 -3.80 5.92 -29.33
CA LEU A 386 -2.82 6.47 -28.38
C LEU A 386 -1.65 5.52 -28.13
N THR A 387 -1.95 4.26 -27.76
CA THR A 387 -0.92 3.24 -27.55
C THR A 387 -0.11 3.02 -28.84
N ARG A 388 -0.77 2.95 -30.00
CA ARG A 388 -0.08 2.81 -31.28
C ARG A 388 0.82 3.99 -31.61
N LEU A 389 0.37 5.23 -31.38
CA LEU A 389 1.18 6.43 -31.57
C LEU A 389 2.43 6.40 -30.68
N LEU A 390 2.29 6.01 -29.42
CA LEU A 390 3.41 5.90 -28.50
C LEU A 390 4.43 4.84 -28.97
N GLN A 391 3.94 3.70 -29.45
CA GLN A 391 4.78 2.65 -30.03
C GLN A 391 5.55 3.13 -31.28
N GLU A 392 4.92 3.89 -32.17
CA GLU A 392 5.58 4.49 -33.35
C GLU A 392 6.63 5.56 -32.96
N LEU A 393 6.55 6.10 -31.75
CA LEU A 393 7.54 7.01 -31.16
C LEU A 393 8.60 6.27 -30.32
N ASP A 394 8.69 4.94 -30.45
CA ASP A 394 9.57 4.04 -29.69
C ASP A 394 9.30 4.02 -28.16
N TYR A 395 8.14 4.53 -27.71
CA TYR A 395 7.66 4.29 -26.35
C TYR A 395 6.96 2.95 -26.30
N ASN A 396 7.69 1.91 -25.88
CA ASN A 396 7.12 0.61 -25.56
C ASN A 396 6.42 0.66 -24.20
N ILE A 397 5.22 1.25 -24.17
CA ILE A 397 4.30 1.30 -23.04
C ILE A 397 2.89 0.93 -23.49
N GLU A 398 2.12 0.26 -22.64
CA GLU A 398 0.70 0.02 -22.88
C GLU A 398 -0.13 0.90 -21.93
N LEU A 399 -0.91 1.82 -22.50
CA LEU A 399 -1.78 2.66 -21.69
C LEU A 399 -2.93 1.83 -21.12
N PRO A 400 -3.30 2.03 -19.84
CA PRO A 400 -4.41 1.33 -19.24
C PRO A 400 -5.72 1.59 -19.99
N LEU A 401 -6.54 0.56 -20.13
CA LEU A 401 -7.84 0.64 -20.78
C LEU A 401 -8.90 1.22 -19.83
N PRO A 402 -9.92 1.91 -20.34
CA PRO A 402 -11.03 2.35 -19.51
C PRO A 402 -11.77 1.14 -18.93
N GLY A 403 -11.81 1.13 -17.60
CA GLY A 403 -12.39 0.09 -16.79
C GLY A 403 -13.87 0.24 -16.47
N LYS A 404 -14.33 -0.56 -15.49
CA LYS A 404 -15.67 -0.40 -14.90
C LYS A 404 -15.75 0.87 -14.06
N TYR A 405 -14.62 1.31 -13.51
CA TYR A 405 -14.51 2.49 -12.67
C TYR A 405 -13.46 3.47 -13.19
N ILE A 406 -13.64 4.74 -12.83
CA ILE A 406 -12.71 5.85 -13.05
C ILE A 406 -12.50 6.62 -11.75
N PRO A 407 -11.46 7.46 -11.66
CA PRO A 407 -11.22 8.25 -10.45
C PRO A 407 -12.38 9.20 -10.13
N ARG A 408 -12.67 9.35 -8.83
CA ARG A 408 -13.51 10.43 -8.31
C ARG A 408 -12.76 11.77 -8.45
N LYS A 409 -13.51 12.88 -8.37
CA LYS A 409 -12.97 14.23 -8.64
C LYS A 409 -12.00 14.77 -7.59
N ASP A 410 -12.00 14.19 -6.41
CA ASP A 410 -11.22 14.57 -5.23
C ASP A 410 -10.01 13.64 -5.00
N VAL A 411 -9.77 12.67 -5.90
CA VAL A 411 -8.55 11.86 -5.89
C VAL A 411 -7.35 12.78 -6.11
N ILE A 412 -6.32 12.64 -5.28
CA ILE A 412 -5.10 13.42 -5.47
C ILE A 412 -4.49 13.15 -6.87
N PRO A 413 -4.03 14.18 -7.60
CA PRO A 413 -3.64 14.02 -9.01
C PRO A 413 -2.62 12.90 -9.30
N ILE A 414 -1.72 12.63 -8.34
CA ILE A 414 -0.68 11.59 -8.50
C ILE A 414 -1.25 10.16 -8.48
N PHE A 415 -2.44 9.95 -7.91
CA PHE A 415 -3.13 8.65 -7.89
C PHE A 415 -4.14 8.47 -9.04
N LEU A 416 -4.45 9.51 -9.81
CA LEU A 416 -5.35 9.38 -10.96
C LEU A 416 -4.95 8.25 -11.93
N PRO A 417 -3.66 8.09 -12.31
CA PRO A 417 -3.26 7.02 -13.21
C PRO A 417 -3.48 5.63 -12.62
N SER A 418 -3.17 5.43 -11.34
CA SER A 418 -3.31 4.13 -10.68
C SER A 418 -4.77 3.78 -10.42
N VAL A 419 -5.58 4.75 -9.96
CA VAL A 419 -7.03 4.56 -9.78
C VAL A 419 -7.69 4.15 -11.10
N TYR A 420 -7.34 4.84 -12.19
CA TYR A 420 -7.86 4.55 -13.52
C TYR A 420 -7.41 3.17 -14.03
N ALA A 421 -6.12 2.83 -13.88
CA ALA A 421 -5.57 1.56 -14.33
C ALA A 421 -6.18 0.37 -13.58
N MET A 422 -6.26 0.45 -12.26
CA MET A 422 -6.88 -0.60 -11.44
C MET A 422 -8.38 -0.73 -11.71
N GLY A 423 -9.06 0.37 -12.01
CA GLY A 423 -10.49 0.39 -12.37
C GLY A 423 -10.83 -0.46 -13.60
N GLY A 424 -9.83 -0.80 -14.43
CA GLY A 424 -9.96 -1.65 -15.62
C GLY A 424 -9.05 -2.87 -15.66
N GLN A 425 -8.36 -3.19 -14.56
CA GLN A 425 -7.44 -4.32 -14.52
C GLN A 425 -8.19 -5.60 -14.18
N ASP A 426 -8.34 -6.47 -15.18
CA ASP A 426 -8.89 -7.81 -14.98
C ASP A 426 -7.92 -8.67 -14.17
N LEU A 427 -8.47 -9.59 -13.37
CA LEU A 427 -7.70 -10.64 -12.71
C LEU A 427 -7.28 -11.70 -13.72
N THR A 428 -6.09 -12.26 -13.54
CA THR A 428 -5.68 -13.45 -14.30
C THR A 428 -6.45 -14.69 -13.84
N GLN A 429 -6.48 -15.74 -14.67
CA GLN A 429 -7.11 -16.99 -14.28
C GLN A 429 -6.47 -17.60 -13.03
N ASP A 430 -5.15 -17.47 -12.89
CA ASP A 430 -4.42 -17.95 -11.71
C ASP A 430 -4.82 -17.17 -10.45
N GLN A 431 -4.94 -15.84 -10.55
CA GLN A 431 -5.41 -15.01 -9.44
C GLN A 431 -6.85 -15.36 -9.05
N ILE A 432 -7.73 -15.61 -10.01
CA ILE A 432 -9.10 -16.09 -9.75
C ILE A 432 -9.07 -17.44 -9.01
N ASN A 433 -8.18 -18.35 -9.40
CA ASN A 433 -8.04 -19.64 -8.75
C ASN A 433 -7.53 -19.52 -7.31
N LEU A 434 -6.58 -18.61 -7.06
CA LEU A 434 -6.00 -18.34 -5.74
C LEU A 434 -7.02 -17.70 -4.78
N LEU A 435 -7.80 -16.73 -5.26
CA LEU A 435 -8.83 -16.05 -4.48
C LEU A 435 -10.06 -16.94 -4.26
N GLY A 436 -10.29 -17.90 -5.16
CA GLY A 436 -11.46 -18.78 -5.17
C GLY A 436 -12.61 -18.17 -5.99
N PRO A 437 -13.26 -18.95 -6.88
CA PRO A 437 -14.23 -18.44 -7.85
C PRO A 437 -15.48 -17.80 -7.23
N ASN A 438 -15.82 -18.16 -5.99
CA ASN A 438 -16.97 -17.60 -5.27
C ASN A 438 -16.63 -16.30 -4.50
N LEU A 439 -15.34 -15.93 -4.43
CA LEU A 439 -14.84 -14.74 -3.73
C LEU A 439 -14.39 -13.64 -4.71
N VAL A 440 -14.55 -13.87 -6.02
CA VAL A 440 -14.32 -12.88 -7.08
C VAL A 440 -15.49 -11.87 -7.06
N GLY A 441 -15.43 -10.95 -6.09
CA GLY A 441 -16.31 -9.79 -6.03
C GLY A 441 -15.91 -8.71 -7.04
N ASP A 442 -16.29 -7.47 -6.75
CA ASP A 442 -15.85 -6.32 -7.55
C ASP A 442 -14.40 -5.94 -7.22
N TRP A 443 -13.46 -6.42 -8.04
CA TRP A 443 -12.04 -6.11 -7.91
C TRP A 443 -11.61 -4.83 -8.63
N TYR A 444 -12.54 -4.08 -9.22
CA TYR A 444 -12.21 -2.86 -9.95
C TYR A 444 -12.31 -1.61 -9.05
N GLN A 445 -13.17 -1.63 -8.04
CA GLN A 445 -13.18 -0.58 -7.02
C GLN A 445 -11.86 -0.59 -6.25
N ASN A 446 -11.28 0.59 -6.09
CA ASN A 446 -9.99 0.78 -5.45
C ASN A 446 -9.89 2.20 -4.85
N ASP A 447 -8.93 2.39 -3.95
CA ASP A 447 -8.55 3.67 -3.32
C ASP A 447 -7.37 4.37 -4.02
N GLY A 448 -6.90 3.80 -5.13
CA GLY A 448 -5.72 4.23 -5.88
C GLY A 448 -4.49 3.37 -5.72
N ILE A 449 -4.41 2.51 -4.71
CA ILE A 449 -3.28 1.59 -4.51
C ILE A 449 -3.75 0.16 -4.25
N VAL A 450 -4.90 -0.01 -3.58
CA VAL A 450 -5.43 -1.30 -3.16
C VAL A 450 -6.88 -1.44 -3.62
N ASN A 451 -7.22 -2.64 -4.12
CA ASN A 451 -8.60 -2.96 -4.47
C ASN A 451 -9.44 -3.04 -3.20
N THR A 452 -10.62 -2.42 -3.20
CA THR A 452 -11.50 -2.34 -2.04
C THR A 452 -11.89 -3.72 -1.50
N ALA A 453 -12.06 -4.71 -2.40
CA ALA A 453 -12.33 -6.10 -2.07
C ALA A 453 -11.21 -6.78 -1.24
N SER A 454 -9.99 -6.25 -1.31
CA SER A 454 -8.81 -6.79 -0.62
C SER A 454 -8.69 -6.30 0.84
N MET A 455 -9.37 -5.21 1.21
CA MET A 455 -9.17 -4.54 2.50
C MET A 455 -10.02 -5.11 3.65
N HIS A 456 -11.07 -5.86 3.32
CA HIS A 456 -12.03 -6.40 4.28
C HIS A 456 -11.35 -7.23 5.38
N GLY A 457 -10.36 -8.04 4.99
CA GLY A 457 -9.61 -8.93 5.87
C GLY A 457 -9.02 -10.11 5.07
N PRO A 458 -8.10 -10.87 5.67
CA PRO A 458 -7.42 -11.97 4.98
C PRO A 458 -8.32 -13.21 4.86
N ASP A 459 -8.18 -13.97 3.77
CA ASP A 459 -9.08 -15.06 3.39
C ASP A 459 -9.09 -16.23 4.38
N GLU A 460 -7.95 -16.51 5.03
CA GLU A 460 -7.84 -17.56 6.04
C GLU A 460 -8.53 -17.19 7.36
N SER A 461 -8.97 -15.95 7.53
CA SER A 461 -9.56 -15.46 8.78
C SER A 461 -11.08 -15.36 8.74
N VAL A 462 -11.69 -15.52 9.91
CA VAL A 462 -13.07 -15.09 10.10
C VAL A 462 -13.09 -13.56 10.19
N THR A 463 -13.68 -12.92 9.19
CA THR A 463 -13.98 -11.49 9.23
C THR A 463 -15.48 -11.29 9.43
N LYS A 464 -15.84 -10.46 10.43
CA LYS A 464 -17.22 -10.16 10.81
C LYS A 464 -17.48 -8.68 10.61
N ASN A 465 -18.67 -8.33 10.14
CA ASN A 465 -19.09 -6.93 10.14
C ASN A 465 -19.18 -6.42 11.58
N ILE A 466 -18.72 -5.19 11.82
CA ILE A 466 -18.79 -4.57 13.15
C ILE A 466 -20.25 -4.43 13.63
N SER A 467 -21.22 -4.36 12.70
CA SER A 467 -22.65 -4.36 13.01
C SER A 467 -23.13 -5.61 13.76
N THR A 468 -22.40 -6.73 13.64
CA THR A 468 -22.73 -7.99 14.32
C THR A 468 -22.07 -8.13 15.69
N LEU A 469 -21.41 -7.08 16.20
CA LEU A 469 -20.79 -7.11 17.53
C LEU A 469 -21.89 -7.32 18.60
N PRO A 470 -21.80 -8.35 19.44
CA PRO A 470 -22.91 -8.73 20.33
C PRO A 470 -23.12 -7.75 21.49
N ASP A 471 -22.03 -7.16 21.99
CA ASP A 471 -22.02 -6.12 23.02
C ASP A 471 -20.69 -5.34 22.96
N PHE A 472 -20.57 -4.27 23.74
CA PHE A 472 -19.37 -3.43 23.78
C PHE A 472 -18.36 -3.82 24.87
N ASP A 473 -18.58 -4.92 25.59
CA ASP A 473 -17.67 -5.39 26.64
C ASP A 473 -16.52 -6.23 26.04
N PHE A 474 -15.44 -5.56 25.64
CA PHE A 474 -14.29 -6.24 25.03
C PHE A 474 -13.58 -7.21 25.96
N SER A 475 -13.85 -7.23 27.28
CA SER A 475 -13.29 -8.21 28.20
C SER A 475 -13.83 -9.63 28.00
N LYS A 476 -15.01 -9.77 27.38
CA LYS A 476 -15.64 -11.08 27.12
C LYS A 476 -14.92 -11.86 26.01
N PRO A 477 -14.85 -13.19 26.12
CA PRO A 477 -14.34 -14.06 25.06
C PRO A 477 -15.09 -13.89 23.72
N GLY A 478 -14.45 -14.29 22.62
CA GLY A 478 -15.08 -14.34 21.29
C GLY A 478 -14.93 -13.09 20.42
N LYS A 479 -14.21 -12.07 20.92
CA LYS A 479 -13.89 -10.82 20.17
C LYS A 479 -12.46 -10.75 19.65
N ARG A 480 -11.57 -11.63 20.12
CA ARG A 480 -10.19 -11.79 19.65
C ARG A 480 -10.10 -12.93 18.62
N GLY A 481 -9.02 -12.98 17.84
CA GLY A 481 -8.82 -14.03 16.83
C GLY A 481 -9.78 -13.97 15.64
N CYS A 482 -10.41 -12.81 15.42
CA CYS A 482 -11.20 -12.52 14.24
C CYS A 482 -11.06 -11.03 13.89
N TYR A 483 -11.29 -10.71 12.62
CA TYR A 483 -11.30 -9.34 12.14
C TYR A 483 -12.71 -8.75 12.26
N TRP A 484 -12.80 -7.55 12.84
CA TRP A 484 -14.02 -6.75 12.87
C TRP A 484 -13.93 -5.67 11.80
N HIS A 485 -14.70 -5.84 10.74
CA HIS A 485 -14.72 -4.95 9.59
C HIS A 485 -15.70 -3.80 9.81
N PHE A 486 -15.22 -2.56 9.73
CA PHE A 486 -16.02 -1.38 9.96
C PHE A 486 -16.94 -1.01 8.80
N GLY A 487 -16.69 -1.51 7.60
CA GLY A 487 -17.38 -1.10 6.38
C GLY A 487 -16.46 -0.35 5.42
N VAL A 488 -17.07 0.24 4.41
CA VAL A 488 -16.38 0.89 3.29
C VAL A 488 -16.59 2.39 3.37
N ASN A 489 -15.52 3.17 3.33
CA ASN A 489 -15.62 4.61 3.16
C ASN A 489 -15.43 4.98 1.68
N ASP A 490 -16.35 5.78 1.15
CA ASP A 490 -16.42 6.18 -0.26
C ASP A 490 -15.96 7.63 -0.48
N ARG A 491 -15.13 8.15 0.44
CA ARG A 491 -14.61 9.53 0.39
C ARG A 491 -13.09 9.57 0.38
N MET A 492 -12.42 8.72 1.14
CA MET A 492 -10.95 8.73 1.22
C MET A 492 -10.31 7.94 0.08
N ASP A 493 -9.29 8.53 -0.54
CA ASP A 493 -8.28 7.79 -1.29
C ASP A 493 -7.17 7.26 -0.36
N HIS A 494 -6.24 6.48 -0.91
CA HIS A 494 -5.21 5.81 -0.11
C HIS A 494 -4.32 6.76 0.70
N ALA A 495 -4.14 8.01 0.28
CA ALA A 495 -3.31 8.99 0.98
C ALA A 495 -4.11 9.74 2.05
N ASP A 496 -5.40 9.98 1.80
CA ASP A 496 -6.31 10.57 2.79
C ASP A 496 -6.37 9.74 4.08
N GLU A 497 -6.27 8.41 3.99
CA GLU A 497 -6.29 7.48 5.14
C GLU A 497 -5.26 7.81 6.22
N ILE A 498 -4.12 8.35 5.79
CA ILE A 498 -3.01 8.78 6.64
C ILE A 498 -2.84 10.28 6.67
N GLY A 499 -3.77 11.04 6.11
CA GLY A 499 -3.77 12.50 6.12
C GLY A 499 -2.72 13.16 5.21
N VAL A 500 -2.22 12.45 4.20
CA VAL A 500 -1.25 12.98 3.25
C VAL A 500 -2.01 13.61 2.08
N PHE A 501 -1.84 14.93 1.90
CA PHE A 501 -2.50 15.71 0.84
C PHE A 501 -4.05 15.69 0.86
N ILE A 502 -4.64 15.83 2.06
CA ILE A 502 -6.10 15.88 2.24
C ILE A 502 -6.71 17.07 1.49
N GLU A 503 -7.63 16.81 0.55
CA GLU A 503 -8.52 17.84 0.01
C GLU A 503 -9.57 18.27 1.06
N GLU A 504 -9.89 19.56 1.18
CA GLU A 504 -10.78 20.06 2.24
C GLU A 504 -12.18 19.41 2.24
N SER A 505 -12.63 18.87 1.10
CA SER A 505 -13.91 18.20 0.94
C SER A 505 -13.94 16.72 1.34
N THR A 506 -12.78 16.07 1.47
CA THR A 506 -12.68 14.60 1.65
C THR A 506 -13.07 14.15 3.06
N VAL A 507 -12.81 15.02 4.04
CA VAL A 507 -13.23 14.87 5.43
C VAL A 507 -14.47 15.73 5.65
N GLY A 508 -15.64 15.14 5.47
CA GLY A 508 -16.92 15.86 5.47
C GLY A 508 -17.08 16.82 6.64
N GLY A 509 -17.17 18.12 6.32
CA GLY A 509 -17.75 19.18 7.14
C GLY A 509 -17.22 19.27 8.58
N GLY A 510 -16.10 19.97 8.75
CA GLY A 510 -15.58 20.40 10.04
C GLY A 510 -14.69 19.35 10.71
N PHE A 511 -13.38 19.60 10.68
CA PHE A 511 -12.40 19.01 11.60
C PHE A 511 -11.67 20.14 12.33
#